data_AF-A0A8X6GUX4-F1
#
_entry.id   AF-A0A8X6GUX4-F1
#
_cell.length_a   1.000
_cell.length_b   1.000
_cell.length_c   1.000
_cell.angle_alpha   90.00
_cell.angle_beta   90.00
_cell.angle_gamma   90.00
#
_symmetry.space_group_name_H-M   'P 1'
#
loop_
_entity.id
_entity.type
_entity.pdbx_description
1 polymer ?
#
loop_
_entity_poly.entity_id
_entity_poly.type
_entity_poly.pdbx_seq_one_letter_code
_entity_poly.pdbx_strand_id
1 'polypeptide(L)'
;MPESGFTLEEIEPRLFSFNSPYGACGSCNGLGKKLAIDVKLIVPDETLSISEGALKPVGSMFRQVHTGYGFLKSAILSLAENCKFSLDVPWKNIDQEVKDMILFGFGKFQGLVSILENQMDYDETLVERYCSVTHCRECTGYRLRKEALTVKIDSKHIGEISGLSIDESLKWSENLPDKLTEQQKQISNKILSEIIKRLTFLKNVGLNYLTLDRESSTLSGGESQRIRLASQIGSGLTGVLYVLDEPSIGLHQCDNDRLIATLKNLRDMGNTVIVVEHDEDTIMAADYAIDIGPGAGVNGGKVVAEGTPDQVQRNSGSITGQYLSGEKKILIPRRRKQATQFIKVINACENNLKNVNVKFPIGNLICVTGISGGGKSSLVIETLYKYSAHKIHHSSARYGQCDRIEGLEYIDKVIEVDQSPIGRTPASNPATYVGMFTHIRNWFAGLSESKARGYNIGRFSFNTRGEGVRLVKVMGT
;
A
#
# COMPACT_ATOMS: atom_id res chain seq x y z
N MET A 1 1.62 12.52 -40.95
CA MET A 1 0.29 12.50 -41.57
C MET A 1 0.30 13.47 -42.74
N PRO A 2 -0.14 13.04 -43.92
CA PRO A 2 -0.10 13.87 -45.14
C PRO A 2 -0.84 15.20 -44.99
N GLU A 3 -1.85 15.27 -44.13
CA GLU A 3 -2.72 16.45 -43.96
C GLU A 3 -2.21 17.48 -42.94
N SER A 4 -1.28 17.10 -42.04
CA SER A 4 -0.83 17.97 -40.93
C SER A 4 0.68 18.16 -40.84
N GLY A 5 1.47 17.52 -41.72
CA GLY A 5 2.93 17.57 -41.70
C GLY A 5 3.59 16.84 -40.52
N PHE A 6 2.81 16.24 -39.62
CA PHE A 6 3.32 15.55 -38.43
C PHE A 6 4.02 14.24 -38.81
N THR A 7 5.34 14.15 -38.67
CA THR A 7 6.11 12.92 -38.89
C THR A 7 6.55 12.31 -37.56
N LEU A 8 6.25 11.02 -37.35
CA LEU A 8 6.84 10.26 -36.26
C LEU A 8 8.29 9.94 -36.64
N GLU A 9 9.22 10.14 -35.69
CA GLU A 9 10.58 9.59 -35.79
C GLU A 9 10.55 8.06 -35.87
N GLU A 10 11.70 7.44 -36.16
CA GLU A 10 11.82 5.99 -36.23
C GLU A 10 11.30 5.31 -34.96
N ILE A 11 10.44 4.31 -35.13
CA ILE A 11 9.77 3.62 -34.01
C ILE A 11 10.77 2.66 -33.36
N GLU A 12 11.37 3.11 -32.27
CA GLU A 12 12.32 2.34 -31.48
C GLU A 12 11.79 2.00 -30.07
N PRO A 13 12.28 0.92 -29.42
CA PRO A 13 11.87 0.56 -28.07
C PRO A 13 11.98 1.67 -27.02
N ARG A 14 12.97 2.57 -27.16
CA ARG A 14 13.17 3.71 -26.24
C ARG A 14 12.04 4.72 -26.25
N LEU A 15 11.25 4.80 -27.33
CA LEU A 15 10.05 5.63 -27.42
C LEU A 15 8.95 5.16 -26.46
N PHE A 16 8.94 3.87 -26.13
CA PHE A 16 7.96 3.25 -25.24
C PHE A 16 8.43 3.12 -23.78
N SER A 17 9.58 3.71 -23.45
CA SER A 17 10.14 3.69 -22.09
C SER A 17 9.87 5.01 -21.38
N PHE A 18 9.09 4.96 -20.29
CA PHE A 18 8.86 6.11 -19.41
C PHE A 18 10.08 6.46 -18.54
N ASN A 19 11.09 5.60 -18.50
CA ASN A 19 12.38 5.87 -17.85
C ASN A 19 13.38 6.53 -18.81
N SER A 20 13.03 6.65 -20.09
CA SER A 20 13.85 7.32 -21.10
C SER A 20 13.28 8.71 -21.37
N PRO A 21 14.11 9.77 -21.43
CA PRO A 21 13.62 11.10 -21.78
C PRO A 21 12.95 11.14 -23.15
N TYR A 22 13.30 10.22 -24.06
CA TYR A 22 12.71 10.10 -25.40
C TYR A 22 11.22 9.70 -25.36
N GLY A 23 10.85 8.77 -24.47
CA GLY A 23 9.49 8.22 -24.37
C GLY A 23 8.64 8.81 -23.23
N ALA A 24 9.29 9.36 -22.21
CA ALA A 24 8.64 9.89 -21.02
C ALA A 24 7.80 11.15 -21.32
N CYS A 25 6.61 11.23 -20.74
CA CYS A 25 5.77 12.42 -20.74
C CYS A 25 6.54 13.59 -20.11
N GLY A 26 6.70 14.69 -20.86
CA GLY A 26 7.48 15.85 -20.43
C GLY A 26 6.86 16.59 -19.22
N SER A 27 5.54 16.62 -19.09
CA SER A 27 4.89 17.30 -17.96
C SER A 27 5.10 16.60 -16.63
N CYS A 28 5.19 15.27 -16.60
CA CYS A 28 5.36 14.49 -15.35
C CYS A 28 6.66 13.71 -15.28
N ASN A 29 7.59 13.91 -16.22
CA ASN A 29 8.85 13.17 -16.32
C ASN A 29 8.69 11.64 -16.20
N GLY A 30 7.64 11.09 -16.82
CA GLY A 30 7.39 9.65 -16.77
C GLY A 30 6.78 9.11 -15.47
N LEU A 31 6.47 9.95 -14.48
CA LEU A 31 5.82 9.52 -13.24
C LEU A 31 4.35 9.11 -13.47
N GLY A 32 3.68 9.76 -14.42
CA GLY A 32 2.24 9.56 -14.72
C GLY A 32 1.31 10.20 -13.69
N LYS A 33 1.88 10.73 -12.61
CA LYS A 33 1.17 11.37 -11.51
C LYS A 33 1.80 12.72 -11.20
N LYS A 34 1.00 13.60 -10.61
CA LYS A 34 1.44 14.87 -10.05
C LYS A 34 0.83 15.04 -8.67
N LEU A 35 1.60 15.66 -7.78
CA LEU A 35 1.02 16.23 -6.57
C LEU A 35 0.15 17.42 -6.99
N ALA A 36 -1.08 17.42 -6.55
CA ALA A 36 -2.01 18.52 -6.75
C ALA A 36 -2.80 18.75 -5.48
N ILE A 37 -3.30 19.98 -5.31
CA ILE A 37 -4.18 20.31 -4.19
C ILE A 37 -5.49 19.53 -4.30
N ASP A 38 -5.86 18.86 -3.22
CA ASP A 38 -7.10 18.10 -3.11
C ASP A 38 -8.15 18.90 -2.36
N VAL A 39 -9.22 19.27 -3.05
CA VAL A 39 -10.34 20.04 -2.48
C VAL A 39 -10.96 19.32 -1.28
N LYS A 40 -10.98 17.98 -1.26
CA LYS A 40 -11.52 17.21 -0.13
C LYS A 40 -10.65 17.32 1.12
N LEU A 41 -9.36 17.63 0.98
CA LEU A 41 -8.46 17.88 2.11
C LEU A 41 -8.57 19.34 2.60
N ILE A 42 -8.95 20.27 1.71
CA ILE A 42 -9.31 21.64 2.08
C ILE A 42 -10.62 21.65 2.87
N VAL A 43 -11.61 20.88 2.43
CA VAL A 43 -12.96 20.78 3.01
C VAL A 43 -13.28 19.33 3.39
N PRO A 44 -12.74 18.84 4.52
CA PRO A 44 -12.92 17.44 4.92
C PRO A 44 -14.32 17.13 5.46
N ASP A 45 -15.02 18.12 6.02
CA ASP A 45 -16.37 17.98 6.53
C ASP A 45 -17.31 19.02 5.91
N GLU A 46 -18.06 18.60 4.90
CA GLU A 46 -18.99 19.48 4.19
C GLU A 46 -20.25 19.82 5.01
N THR A 47 -20.44 19.21 6.19
CA THR A 47 -21.58 19.52 7.07
C THR A 47 -21.35 20.75 7.93
N LEU A 48 -20.10 21.17 8.08
CA LEU A 48 -19.73 22.40 8.79
C LEU A 48 -19.93 23.63 7.90
N SER A 49 -20.20 24.78 8.53
CA SER A 49 -20.16 26.07 7.85
C SER A 49 -18.74 26.62 7.73
N ILE A 50 -18.54 27.67 6.93
CA ILE A 50 -17.24 28.35 6.85
C ILE A 50 -16.87 28.96 8.21
N SER A 51 -17.85 29.50 8.94
CA SER A 51 -17.63 30.08 10.27
C SER A 51 -17.19 29.06 11.33
N GLU A 52 -17.73 27.84 11.24
CA GLU A 52 -17.38 26.69 12.09
C GLU A 52 -16.03 26.07 11.73
N GLY A 53 -15.48 26.40 10.56
CA GLY A 53 -14.15 25.95 10.11
C GLY A 53 -14.19 24.84 9.05
N ALA A 54 -15.21 24.81 8.19
CA ALA A 54 -15.24 23.91 7.03
C ALA A 54 -13.97 24.00 6.15
N LEU A 55 -13.42 25.22 6.00
CA LEU A 55 -12.18 25.48 5.26
C LEU A 55 -10.97 25.31 6.18
N LYS A 56 -10.31 24.16 6.14
CA LYS A 56 -9.19 23.83 7.04
C LYS A 56 -7.98 24.80 6.96
N PRO A 57 -7.56 25.32 5.78
CA PRO A 57 -6.49 26.32 5.71
C PRO A 57 -6.83 27.66 6.40
N VAL A 58 -8.12 27.98 6.49
CA VAL A 58 -8.64 29.22 7.07
C VAL A 58 -8.91 29.05 8.57
N GLY A 59 -9.34 27.86 8.97
CA GLY A 59 -9.76 27.55 10.33
C GLY A 59 -11.12 28.17 10.68
N SER A 60 -11.55 28.03 11.94
CA SER A 60 -12.79 28.65 12.41
C SER A 60 -12.68 30.17 12.43
N MET A 61 -13.74 30.85 12.03
CA MET A 61 -13.84 32.31 12.08
C MET A 61 -13.78 32.86 13.51
N PHE A 62 -14.05 32.02 14.53
CA PHE A 62 -14.10 32.42 15.94
C PHE A 62 -12.81 32.19 16.72
N ARG A 63 -11.80 31.51 16.16
CA ARG A 63 -10.48 31.35 16.79
C ARG A 63 -9.46 32.29 16.15
N GLN A 64 -8.59 32.90 16.97
CA GLN A 64 -7.35 33.48 16.47
C GLN A 64 -6.41 32.33 16.12
N VAL A 65 -6.10 32.17 14.83
CA VAL A 65 -5.12 31.20 14.37
C VAL A 65 -3.86 31.97 13.99
N HIS A 66 -2.75 31.72 14.69
CA HIS A 66 -1.42 32.21 14.34
C HIS A 66 -0.81 31.34 13.22
N THR A 67 -1.46 31.29 12.06
CA THR A 67 -0.89 30.68 10.85
C THR A 67 -0.53 31.76 9.84
N GLY A 68 0.44 31.47 8.95
CA GLY A 68 0.86 32.38 7.87
C GLY A 68 -0.22 32.74 6.85
N TYR A 69 -1.47 32.30 7.06
CA TYR A 69 -2.61 32.42 6.16
C TYR A 69 -3.69 33.38 6.65
N GLY A 70 -3.42 34.22 7.67
CA GLY A 70 -4.41 35.14 8.24
C GLY A 70 -5.11 36.05 7.20
N PHE A 71 -4.44 36.35 6.09
CA PHE A 71 -5.01 37.13 4.98
C PHE A 71 -6.16 36.42 4.24
N LEU A 72 -6.18 35.07 4.23
CA LEU A 72 -7.26 34.29 3.62
C LEU A 72 -8.59 34.53 4.32
N LYS A 73 -8.55 34.72 5.64
CA LYS A 73 -9.74 35.03 6.44
C LYS A 73 -10.37 36.36 6.00
N SER A 74 -9.57 37.41 5.86
CA SER A 74 -10.03 38.72 5.37
C SER A 74 -10.50 38.65 3.92
N ALA A 75 -9.84 37.87 3.06
CA ALA A 75 -10.25 37.71 1.67
C ALA A 75 -11.64 37.05 1.55
N ILE A 76 -11.88 35.99 2.33
CA ILE A 76 -13.17 35.28 2.36
C ILE A 76 -14.28 36.16 2.94
N LEU A 77 -14.01 36.92 4.00
CA LEU A 77 -14.96 37.89 4.55
C LEU A 77 -15.38 38.94 3.50
N SER A 78 -14.39 39.49 2.78
CA SER A 78 -14.66 40.47 1.71
C SER A 78 -15.43 39.85 0.53
N LEU A 79 -15.15 38.60 0.17
CA LEU A 79 -15.93 37.84 -0.82
C LEU A 79 -17.37 37.64 -0.37
N ALA A 80 -17.60 37.27 0.89
CA ALA A 80 -18.94 37.08 1.44
C ALA A 80 -19.77 38.37 1.41
N GLU A 81 -19.16 39.52 1.76
CA GLU A 81 -19.82 40.82 1.69
C GLU A 81 -20.15 41.24 0.24
N ASN A 82 -19.20 41.09 -0.69
CA ASN A 82 -19.36 41.53 -2.08
C ASN A 82 -20.31 40.63 -2.88
N CYS A 83 -20.23 39.32 -2.68
CA CYS A 83 -21.04 38.32 -3.38
C CYS A 83 -22.33 37.94 -2.63
N LYS A 84 -22.56 38.53 -1.44
CA LYS A 84 -23.77 38.38 -0.62
C LYS A 84 -24.15 36.94 -0.28
N PHE A 85 -23.17 36.12 0.12
CA PHE A 85 -23.44 34.77 0.63
C PHE A 85 -23.17 34.68 2.14
N SER A 86 -23.86 33.76 2.81
CA SER A 86 -23.72 33.54 4.25
C SER A 86 -22.57 32.57 4.57
N LEU A 87 -21.83 32.87 5.64
CA LEU A 87 -20.74 32.03 6.15
C LEU A 87 -21.19 30.94 7.12
N ASP A 88 -22.44 31.02 7.59
CA ASP A 88 -23.04 30.12 8.58
C ASP A 88 -23.85 28.98 7.95
N VAL A 89 -23.87 28.90 6.62
CA VAL A 89 -24.50 27.81 5.88
C VAL A 89 -23.53 26.63 5.77
N PRO A 90 -23.96 25.38 6.05
CA PRO A 90 -23.15 24.19 5.81
C PRO A 90 -22.59 24.15 4.39
N TRP A 91 -21.31 23.82 4.22
CA TRP A 91 -20.62 23.84 2.92
C TRP A 91 -21.37 23.08 1.83
N LYS A 92 -21.92 21.90 2.15
CA LYS A 92 -22.73 21.10 1.21
C LYS A 92 -23.90 21.88 0.59
N ASN A 93 -24.48 22.82 1.33
CA ASN A 93 -25.65 23.61 0.96
C ASN A 93 -25.28 24.97 0.34
N ILE A 94 -23.99 25.30 0.23
CA ILE A 94 -23.52 26.50 -0.47
C ILE A 94 -23.63 26.27 -1.99
N ASP A 95 -24.06 27.30 -2.72
CA ASP A 95 -24.16 27.27 -4.19
C ASP A 95 -22.81 26.98 -4.85
N GLN A 96 -22.83 26.21 -5.94
CA GLN A 96 -21.61 25.76 -6.61
C GLN A 96 -20.78 26.94 -7.15
N GLU A 97 -21.42 28.00 -7.66
CA GLU A 97 -20.71 29.20 -8.09
C GLU A 97 -19.89 29.83 -6.96
N VAL A 98 -20.45 29.91 -5.75
CA VAL A 98 -19.76 30.45 -4.58
C VAL A 98 -18.60 29.53 -4.17
N LYS A 99 -18.80 28.21 -4.20
CA LYS A 99 -17.71 27.24 -3.96
C LYS A 99 -16.55 27.44 -4.94
N ASP A 100 -16.87 27.60 -6.23
CA ASP A 100 -15.88 27.79 -7.28
C ASP A 100 -15.13 29.12 -7.12
N MET A 101 -15.82 30.20 -6.74
CA MET A 101 -15.20 31.49 -6.44
C MET A 101 -14.19 31.40 -5.28
N ILE A 102 -14.53 30.65 -4.22
CA ILE A 102 -13.65 30.46 -3.06
C ILE A 102 -12.46 29.56 -3.42
N LEU A 103 -12.68 28.47 -4.14
CA LEU A 103 -11.65 27.47 -4.43
C LEU A 103 -10.73 27.89 -5.57
N PHE A 104 -11.28 28.37 -6.68
CA PHE A 104 -10.57 28.64 -7.93
C PHE A 104 -10.43 30.13 -8.24
N GLY A 105 -11.07 30.99 -7.45
CA GLY A 105 -10.88 32.43 -7.50
C GLY A 105 -12.01 33.18 -8.21
N PHE A 106 -12.05 34.48 -7.99
CA PHE A 106 -13.00 35.40 -8.61
C PHE A 106 -12.41 36.82 -8.66
N GLY A 107 -12.43 37.45 -9.83
CA GLY A 107 -11.87 38.79 -10.03
C GLY A 107 -10.37 38.84 -9.68
N LYS A 108 -10.02 39.58 -8.63
CA LYS A 108 -8.63 39.72 -8.15
C LYS A 108 -8.22 38.63 -7.15
N PHE A 109 -9.16 37.86 -6.62
CA PHE A 109 -8.87 36.77 -5.70
C PHE A 109 -8.48 35.53 -6.49
N GLN A 110 -7.29 35.00 -6.25
CA GLN A 110 -6.72 33.86 -7.00
C GLN A 110 -7.36 32.50 -6.65
N GLY A 111 -8.13 32.41 -5.56
CA GLY A 111 -8.69 31.14 -5.10
C GLY A 111 -7.75 30.39 -4.15
N LEU A 112 -8.34 29.60 -3.25
CA LEU A 112 -7.57 28.80 -2.28
C LEU A 112 -6.64 27.79 -2.96
N VAL A 113 -7.08 27.14 -4.04
CA VAL A 113 -6.30 26.12 -4.74
C VAL A 113 -5.02 26.72 -5.29
N SER A 114 -5.12 27.80 -6.07
CA SER A 114 -3.94 28.43 -6.68
C SER A 114 -3.02 29.09 -5.65
N ILE A 115 -3.58 29.66 -4.57
CA ILE A 115 -2.76 30.20 -3.46
C ILE A 115 -1.94 29.09 -2.80
N LEU A 116 -2.55 27.94 -2.54
CA LEU A 116 -1.86 26.80 -1.94
C LEU A 116 -0.84 26.19 -2.91
N GLU A 117 -1.19 26.01 -4.19
CA GLU A 117 -0.29 25.51 -5.23
C GLU A 117 0.99 26.35 -5.34
N ASN A 118 0.88 27.68 -5.32
CA ASN A 118 2.04 28.58 -5.39
C ASN A 118 2.96 28.51 -4.17
N GLN A 119 2.51 27.95 -3.05
CA GLN A 119 3.29 27.81 -1.83
C GLN A 119 3.83 26.39 -1.61
N MET A 120 3.39 25.41 -2.39
CA MET A 120 3.82 24.01 -2.26
C MET A 120 5.34 23.84 -2.44
N ASP A 121 5.97 24.68 -3.28
CA ASP A 121 7.42 24.62 -3.53
C ASP A 121 8.26 25.07 -2.31
N TYR A 122 7.65 25.76 -1.34
CA TYR A 122 8.35 26.36 -0.20
C TYR A 122 7.95 25.78 1.16
N ASP A 123 6.78 25.12 1.27
CA ASP A 123 6.28 24.55 2.52
C ASP A 123 5.90 23.07 2.34
N GLU A 124 6.82 22.18 2.70
CA GLU A 124 6.62 20.73 2.67
C GLU A 124 5.41 20.28 3.53
N THR A 125 5.07 21.03 4.58
CA THR A 125 3.95 20.68 5.46
C THR A 125 2.59 20.89 4.80
N LEU A 126 2.49 21.76 3.79
CA LEU A 126 1.28 21.90 2.98
C LEU A 126 1.06 20.69 2.08
N VAL A 127 2.14 20.13 1.55
CA VAL A 127 2.09 18.95 0.68
C VAL A 127 1.49 17.77 1.45
N GLU A 128 1.92 17.57 2.70
CA GLU A 128 1.39 16.51 3.55
C GLU A 128 -0.08 16.72 3.97
N ARG A 129 -0.53 17.97 4.05
CA ARG A 129 -1.86 18.30 4.61
C ARG A 129 -2.97 18.43 3.58
N TYR A 130 -2.65 18.97 2.40
CA TYR A 130 -3.65 19.41 1.43
C TYR A 130 -3.43 18.87 0.02
N CYS A 131 -2.32 18.19 -0.24
CA CYS A 131 -2.08 17.61 -1.55
C CYS A 131 -2.49 16.14 -1.58
N SER A 132 -2.99 15.71 -2.73
CA SER A 132 -3.10 14.32 -3.07
C SER A 132 -2.45 14.03 -4.42
N VAL A 133 -2.13 12.77 -4.62
CA VAL A 133 -1.54 12.32 -5.86
C VAL A 133 -2.64 12.17 -6.90
N THR A 134 -2.57 12.96 -7.97
CA THR A 134 -3.53 12.94 -9.08
C THR A 134 -2.86 12.46 -10.36
N HIS A 135 -3.66 11.95 -11.30
CA HIS A 135 -3.13 11.56 -12.61
C HIS A 135 -2.65 12.78 -13.39
N CYS A 136 -1.55 12.63 -14.11
CA CYS A 136 -1.07 13.66 -15.01
C CYS A 136 -2.12 13.92 -16.10
N ARG A 137 -2.55 15.17 -16.25
CA ARG A 137 -3.57 15.56 -17.25
C ARG A 137 -3.12 15.37 -18.70
N GLU A 138 -1.81 15.41 -18.96
CA GLU A 138 -1.29 15.33 -20.33
C GLU A 138 -1.21 13.90 -20.85
N CYS A 139 -0.64 12.98 -20.07
CA CYS A 139 -0.54 11.57 -20.44
C CYS A 139 -1.66 10.70 -19.85
N THR A 140 -2.61 11.32 -19.14
CA THR A 140 -3.75 10.67 -18.45
C THR A 140 -3.34 9.50 -17.55
N GLY A 141 -2.13 9.54 -16.98
CA GLY A 141 -1.60 8.46 -16.16
C GLY A 141 -0.67 7.47 -16.87
N TYR A 142 -0.63 7.44 -18.20
CA TYR A 142 0.12 6.44 -18.98
C TYR A 142 1.63 6.66 -19.05
N ARG A 143 2.16 7.71 -18.41
CA ARG A 143 3.60 8.02 -18.27
C ARG A 143 4.34 8.36 -19.56
N LEU A 144 3.77 8.11 -20.73
CA LEU A 144 4.41 8.29 -22.02
C LEU A 144 3.97 9.55 -22.74
N ARG A 145 4.76 9.96 -23.74
CA ARG A 145 4.39 11.05 -24.66
C ARG A 145 3.24 10.64 -25.60
N LYS A 146 2.56 11.63 -26.17
CA LYS A 146 1.40 11.41 -27.07
C LYS A 146 1.79 10.62 -28.32
N GLU A 147 3.01 10.84 -28.81
CA GLU A 147 3.59 10.15 -29.96
C GLU A 147 3.70 8.65 -29.73
N ALA A 148 4.19 8.24 -28.56
CA ALA A 148 4.28 6.84 -28.16
C ALA A 148 2.89 6.20 -28.00
N LEU A 149 1.92 6.95 -27.46
CA LEU A 149 0.53 6.48 -27.29
C LEU A 149 -0.27 6.43 -28.60
N THR A 150 0.26 6.99 -29.69
CA THR A 150 -0.36 6.93 -31.02
C THR A 150 -0.12 5.57 -31.69
N VAL A 151 0.96 4.86 -31.33
CA VAL A 151 1.27 3.54 -31.86
C VAL A 151 0.36 2.50 -31.20
N LYS A 152 -0.31 1.69 -32.02
CA LYS A 152 -1.33 0.74 -31.58
C LYS A 152 -1.09 -0.65 -32.15
N ILE A 153 -1.42 -1.66 -31.35
CA ILE A 153 -1.51 -3.07 -31.73
C ILE A 153 -2.94 -3.51 -31.42
N ASP A 154 -3.65 -4.07 -32.40
CA ASP A 154 -5.08 -4.43 -32.23
C ASP A 154 -5.91 -3.28 -31.65
N SER A 155 -5.75 -2.10 -32.26
CA SER A 155 -6.42 -0.85 -31.87
C SER A 155 -6.14 -0.34 -30.44
N LYS A 156 -5.21 -0.95 -29.70
CA LYS A 156 -4.81 -0.55 -28.34
C LYS A 156 -3.38 -0.05 -28.31
N HIS A 157 -3.13 1.04 -27.57
CA HIS A 157 -1.76 1.51 -27.33
C HIS A 157 -1.13 0.83 -26.10
N ILE A 158 0.18 0.98 -25.93
CA ILE A 158 0.93 0.32 -24.85
C ILE A 158 0.38 0.62 -23.44
N GLY A 159 -0.04 1.85 -23.19
CA GLY A 159 -0.68 2.25 -21.93
C GLY A 159 -1.98 1.47 -21.63
N GLU A 160 -2.87 1.30 -22.62
CA GLU A 160 -4.12 0.53 -22.45
C GLU A 160 -3.82 -0.95 -22.17
N ILE A 161 -2.82 -1.51 -22.87
CA ILE A 161 -2.40 -2.91 -22.65
C ILE A 161 -1.81 -3.06 -21.24
N SER A 162 -1.06 -2.07 -20.76
CA SER A 162 -0.45 -2.08 -19.43
C SER A 162 -1.49 -1.94 -18.31
N GLY A 163 -2.60 -1.25 -18.58
CA GLY A 163 -3.73 -1.13 -17.65
C GLY A 163 -4.64 -2.35 -17.57
N LEU A 164 -4.47 -3.34 -18.44
CA LEU A 164 -5.19 -4.62 -18.35
C LEU A 164 -4.68 -5.42 -17.14
N SER A 165 -5.58 -6.19 -16.51
CA SER A 165 -5.15 -7.20 -15.54
C SER A 165 -4.33 -8.29 -16.23
N ILE A 166 -3.47 -9.00 -15.49
CA ILE A 166 -2.64 -10.09 -16.03
C ILE A 166 -3.49 -11.15 -16.75
N ASP A 167 -4.69 -11.47 -16.24
CA ASP A 167 -5.58 -12.42 -16.92
C ASP A 167 -6.13 -11.87 -18.25
N GLU A 168 -6.49 -10.59 -18.29
CA GLU A 168 -6.93 -9.91 -19.52
C GLU A 168 -5.78 -9.75 -20.51
N SER A 169 -4.58 -9.37 -20.05
CA SER A 169 -3.37 -9.29 -20.88
C SER A 169 -3.01 -10.66 -21.46
N LEU A 170 -3.16 -11.74 -20.70
CA LEU A 170 -2.88 -13.10 -21.18
C LEU A 170 -3.86 -13.48 -22.29
N LYS A 171 -5.17 -13.32 -22.05
CA LYS A 171 -6.21 -13.55 -23.06
C LYS A 171 -6.02 -12.69 -24.30
N TRP A 172 -5.66 -11.42 -24.13
CA TRP A 172 -5.38 -10.53 -25.26
C TRP A 172 -4.17 -11.03 -26.07
N SER A 173 -3.09 -11.42 -25.39
CA SER A 173 -1.87 -11.92 -26.04
C SER A 173 -2.11 -13.24 -26.77
N GLU A 174 -2.90 -14.15 -26.22
CA GLU A 174 -3.24 -15.44 -26.84
C GLU A 174 -4.11 -15.30 -28.09
N ASN A 175 -5.01 -14.31 -28.11
CA ASN A 175 -5.90 -14.05 -29.25
C ASN A 175 -5.30 -13.09 -30.31
N LEU A 176 -4.19 -12.42 -29.98
CA LEU A 176 -3.55 -11.46 -30.89
C LEU A 176 -3.11 -12.07 -32.23
N PRO A 177 -2.56 -13.31 -32.30
CA PRO A 177 -2.13 -13.91 -33.56
C PRO A 177 -3.22 -13.94 -34.64
N ASP A 178 -4.50 -14.12 -34.27
CA ASP A 178 -5.60 -14.19 -35.23
C ASP A 178 -5.87 -12.86 -35.95
N LYS A 179 -5.36 -11.76 -35.40
CA LYS A 179 -5.56 -10.39 -35.90
C LYS A 179 -4.36 -9.83 -36.65
N LEU A 180 -3.24 -10.55 -36.65
CA LEU A 180 -1.99 -10.13 -37.29
C LEU A 180 -1.87 -10.69 -38.71
N THR A 181 -1.20 -9.96 -39.59
CA THR A 181 -0.79 -10.49 -40.90
C THR A 181 0.28 -11.57 -40.75
N GLU A 182 0.45 -12.42 -41.76
CA GLU A 182 1.47 -13.48 -41.71
C GLU A 182 2.90 -12.94 -41.48
N GLN A 183 3.25 -11.80 -42.09
CA GLN A 183 4.52 -11.13 -41.83
C GLN A 183 4.66 -10.68 -40.37
N GLN A 184 3.61 -10.10 -39.79
CA GLN A 184 3.60 -9.67 -38.40
C GLN A 184 3.68 -10.86 -37.44
N LYS A 185 3.01 -11.98 -37.75
CA LYS A 185 3.12 -13.22 -36.96
C LYS A 185 4.54 -13.75 -36.93
N GLN A 186 5.23 -13.79 -38.07
CA GLN A 186 6.62 -14.26 -38.14
C GLN A 186 7.58 -13.43 -37.28
N ILE A 187 7.41 -12.10 -37.25
CA ILE A 187 8.23 -11.18 -36.45
C ILE A 187 7.88 -11.30 -34.96
N SER A 188 6.59 -11.35 -34.62
CA SER A 188 6.11 -11.28 -33.24
C SER A 188 6.14 -12.61 -32.48
N ASN A 189 6.17 -13.76 -33.15
CA ASN A 189 6.03 -15.08 -32.50
C ASN A 189 6.99 -15.30 -31.32
N LYS A 190 8.28 -14.95 -31.49
CA LYS A 190 9.28 -15.09 -30.40
C LYS A 190 9.00 -14.14 -29.23
N ILE A 191 8.55 -12.92 -29.51
CA ILE A 191 8.25 -11.91 -28.48
C ILE A 191 6.97 -12.29 -27.74
N LEU A 192 5.93 -12.69 -28.48
CA LEU A 192 4.63 -13.02 -27.94
C LEU A 192 4.68 -14.30 -27.09
N SER A 193 5.44 -15.32 -27.52
CA SER A 193 5.63 -16.53 -26.72
C SER A 193 6.31 -16.24 -25.38
N GLU A 194 7.30 -15.33 -25.34
CA GLU A 194 7.93 -14.89 -24.09
C GLU A 194 6.98 -14.08 -23.19
N ILE A 195 6.15 -13.21 -23.77
CA ILE A 195 5.12 -12.46 -23.04
C ILE A 195 4.09 -13.40 -22.41
N ILE A 196 3.51 -14.31 -23.20
CA ILE A 196 2.52 -15.30 -22.74
C ILE A 196 3.11 -16.16 -21.62
N LYS A 197 4.36 -16.60 -21.78
CA LYS A 197 5.07 -17.39 -20.77
C LYS A 197 5.21 -16.63 -19.44
N ARG A 198 5.64 -15.36 -19.46
CA ARG A 198 5.75 -14.53 -18.24
C ARG A 198 4.41 -14.22 -17.59
N LEU A 199 3.38 -13.92 -18.38
CA LEU A 199 2.02 -13.70 -17.87
C LEU A 199 1.47 -14.98 -17.22
N THR A 200 1.76 -16.14 -17.80
CA THR A 200 1.40 -17.45 -17.24
C THR A 200 2.08 -17.68 -15.88
N PHE A 201 3.36 -17.32 -15.73
CA PHE A 201 4.03 -17.43 -14.42
C PHE A 201 3.38 -16.55 -13.35
N LEU A 202 3.06 -15.30 -13.68
CA LEU A 202 2.36 -14.40 -12.76
C LEU A 202 0.97 -14.94 -12.39
N LYS A 203 0.26 -15.56 -13.34
CA LYS A 203 -1.02 -16.21 -13.10
C LYS A 203 -0.88 -17.43 -12.17
N ASN A 204 0.15 -18.25 -12.37
CA ASN A 204 0.38 -19.45 -11.55
C ASN A 204 0.69 -19.12 -10.09
N VAL A 205 1.35 -18.00 -9.81
CA VAL A 205 1.58 -17.51 -8.45
C VAL A 205 0.38 -16.70 -7.89
N GLY A 206 -0.80 -16.76 -8.52
CA GLY A 206 -2.02 -16.15 -8.01
C GLY A 206 -2.07 -14.62 -8.09
N LEU A 207 -1.34 -14.01 -9.03
CA LEU A 207 -1.31 -12.55 -9.22
C LEU A 207 -2.15 -12.08 -10.40
N ASN A 208 -3.05 -12.93 -10.92
CA ASN A 208 -3.83 -12.68 -12.13
C ASN A 208 -4.74 -11.43 -12.08
N TYR A 209 -5.04 -10.92 -10.88
CA TYR A 209 -5.87 -9.73 -10.66
C TYR A 209 -5.08 -8.41 -10.73
N LEU A 210 -3.75 -8.44 -10.69
CA LEU A 210 -2.94 -7.22 -10.79
C LEU A 210 -2.88 -6.74 -12.23
N THR A 211 -2.82 -5.43 -12.41
CA THR A 211 -2.49 -4.80 -13.70
C THR A 211 -0.97 -4.69 -13.88
N LEU A 212 -0.50 -4.62 -15.13
CA LEU A 212 0.94 -4.52 -15.43
C LEU A 212 1.51 -3.15 -15.05
N ASP A 213 0.68 -2.12 -15.01
CA ASP A 213 1.03 -0.75 -14.63
C ASP A 213 0.94 -0.47 -13.12
N ARG A 214 0.58 -1.47 -12.31
CA ARG A 214 0.46 -1.29 -10.86
C ARG A 214 1.80 -0.91 -10.22
N GLU A 215 1.76 0.08 -9.34
CA GLU A 215 2.95 0.58 -8.66
C GLU A 215 3.50 -0.43 -7.64
N SER A 216 4.80 -0.68 -7.71
CA SER A 216 5.50 -1.62 -6.83
C SER A 216 5.39 -1.25 -5.34
N SER A 217 5.31 0.04 -5.01
CA SER A 217 5.13 0.54 -3.64
C SER A 217 3.75 0.22 -3.05
N THR A 218 2.78 -0.13 -3.87
CA THR A 218 1.39 -0.45 -3.45
C THR A 218 1.15 -1.96 -3.34
N LEU A 219 2.19 -2.76 -3.56
CA LEU A 219 2.13 -4.21 -3.42
C LEU A 219 2.34 -4.59 -1.95
N SER A 220 1.57 -5.55 -1.48
CA SER A 220 1.83 -6.23 -0.21
C SER A 220 3.16 -6.99 -0.26
N GLY A 221 3.69 -7.34 0.92
CA GLY A 221 4.91 -8.15 1.02
C GLY A 221 4.78 -9.47 0.25
N GLY A 222 3.66 -10.18 0.43
CA GLY A 222 3.36 -11.42 -0.29
C GLY A 222 3.21 -11.25 -1.81
N GLU A 223 2.58 -10.17 -2.29
CA GLU A 223 2.52 -9.88 -3.73
C GLU A 223 3.93 -9.63 -4.30
N SER A 224 4.75 -8.81 -3.64
CA SER A 224 6.11 -8.50 -4.07
C SER A 224 7.00 -9.75 -4.12
N GLN A 225 6.89 -10.60 -3.10
CA GLN A 225 7.60 -11.87 -3.05
C GLN A 225 7.20 -12.81 -4.18
N ARG A 226 5.90 -12.93 -4.47
CA ARG A 226 5.39 -13.77 -5.57
C ARG A 226 5.78 -13.25 -6.95
N ILE A 227 5.84 -11.92 -7.15
CA ILE A 227 6.41 -11.34 -8.39
C ILE A 227 7.87 -11.75 -8.54
N ARG A 228 8.66 -11.66 -7.46
CA ARG A 228 10.07 -12.09 -7.49
C ARG A 228 10.18 -13.58 -7.84
N LEU A 229 9.34 -14.44 -7.24
CA LEU A 229 9.30 -15.88 -7.56
C LEU A 229 8.98 -16.12 -9.05
N ALA A 230 7.93 -15.49 -9.57
CA ALA A 230 7.57 -15.59 -10.99
C ALA A 230 8.72 -15.15 -11.92
N SER A 231 9.44 -14.09 -11.55
CA SER A 231 10.61 -13.62 -12.30
C SER A 231 11.76 -14.62 -12.30
N GLN A 232 11.98 -15.34 -11.18
CA GLN A 232 13.03 -16.36 -11.12
C GLN A 232 12.69 -17.57 -11.98
N ILE A 233 11.44 -18.03 -11.97
CA ILE A 233 10.99 -19.13 -12.85
C ILE A 233 11.13 -18.73 -14.32
N GLY A 234 10.85 -17.46 -14.64
CA GLY A 234 11.05 -16.90 -15.98
C GLY A 234 12.49 -16.91 -16.47
N SER A 235 13.48 -16.83 -15.56
CA SER A 235 14.89 -16.82 -15.93
C SER A 235 15.39 -18.16 -16.49
N GLY A 236 14.71 -19.27 -16.17
CA GLY A 236 15.10 -20.61 -16.61
C GLY A 236 16.46 -21.07 -16.09
N LEU A 237 16.94 -20.50 -14.98
CA LEU A 237 18.21 -20.90 -14.36
C LEU A 237 18.11 -22.33 -13.81
N THR A 238 19.21 -23.07 -13.93
CA THR A 238 19.37 -24.44 -13.41
C THR A 238 20.59 -24.51 -12.49
N GLY A 239 20.60 -25.46 -11.55
CA GLY A 239 21.69 -25.59 -10.56
C GLY A 239 21.72 -24.48 -9.50
N VAL A 240 20.61 -23.76 -9.30
CA VAL A 240 20.49 -22.68 -8.31
C VAL A 240 19.88 -23.21 -7.01
N LEU A 241 20.35 -22.69 -5.88
CA LEU A 241 19.73 -22.87 -4.56
C LEU A 241 18.80 -21.68 -4.28
N TYR A 242 17.50 -21.92 -4.28
CA TYR A 242 16.50 -20.95 -3.88
C TYR A 242 16.17 -21.11 -2.40
N VAL A 243 16.24 -20.00 -1.65
CA VAL A 243 15.81 -19.94 -0.26
C VAL A 243 14.63 -18.97 -0.17
N LEU A 244 13.49 -19.47 0.26
CA LEU A 244 12.22 -18.75 0.28
C LEU A 244 11.71 -18.66 1.72
N ASP A 245 11.27 -17.47 2.13
CA ASP A 245 10.81 -17.17 3.48
C ASP A 245 9.28 -16.97 3.48
N GLU A 246 8.52 -17.98 3.90
CA GLU A 246 7.05 -17.99 3.99
C GLU A 246 6.31 -17.47 2.72
N PRO A 247 6.48 -18.12 1.54
CA PRO A 247 5.85 -17.68 0.29
C PRO A 247 4.30 -17.74 0.30
N SER A 248 3.68 -18.46 1.24
CA SER A 248 2.23 -18.50 1.42
C SER A 248 1.66 -17.22 2.06
N ILE A 249 2.49 -16.29 2.57
CA ILE A 249 2.02 -15.05 3.19
C ILE A 249 1.08 -14.28 2.26
N GLY A 250 -0.11 -13.96 2.79
CA GLY A 250 -1.12 -13.20 2.06
C GLY A 250 -1.66 -13.93 0.82
N LEU A 251 -1.52 -15.25 0.76
CA LEU A 251 -2.17 -16.12 -0.20
C LEU A 251 -3.40 -16.76 0.43
N HIS A 252 -4.44 -17.03 -0.36
CA HIS A 252 -5.62 -17.75 0.10
C HIS A 252 -5.41 -19.25 -0.08
N GLN A 253 -5.99 -20.09 0.79
CA GLN A 253 -5.78 -21.55 0.74
C GLN A 253 -6.09 -22.16 -0.62
N CYS A 254 -7.09 -21.65 -1.34
CA CYS A 254 -7.43 -22.14 -2.68
C CYS A 254 -6.35 -21.94 -3.75
N ASP A 255 -5.41 -21.00 -3.53
CA ASP A 255 -4.29 -20.75 -4.43
C ASP A 255 -3.01 -21.45 -3.97
N ASN A 256 -3.01 -22.09 -2.80
CA ASN A 256 -1.84 -22.72 -2.22
C ASN A 256 -1.33 -23.90 -3.07
N ASP A 257 -2.24 -24.74 -3.59
CA ASP A 257 -1.89 -25.83 -4.50
C ASP A 257 -1.11 -25.36 -5.73
N ARG A 258 -1.45 -24.16 -6.25
CA ARG A 258 -0.76 -23.57 -7.40
C ARG A 258 0.63 -23.09 -7.03
N LEU A 259 0.80 -22.52 -5.84
CA LEU A 259 2.11 -22.16 -5.30
C LEU A 259 2.99 -23.41 -5.15
N ILE A 260 2.47 -24.47 -4.52
CA ILE A 260 3.17 -25.75 -4.34
C ILE A 260 3.58 -26.33 -5.71
N ALA A 261 2.66 -26.36 -6.68
CA ALA A 261 2.98 -26.83 -8.04
C ALA A 261 4.08 -25.99 -8.70
N THR A 262 4.07 -24.68 -8.46
CA THR A 262 5.08 -23.76 -8.98
C THR A 262 6.46 -24.01 -8.35
N LEU A 263 6.51 -24.27 -7.04
CA LEU A 263 7.74 -24.63 -6.33
C LEU A 263 8.31 -25.97 -6.80
N LYS A 264 7.44 -26.96 -7.03
CA LYS A 264 7.83 -28.26 -7.61
C LYS A 264 8.39 -28.09 -9.01
N ASN A 265 7.78 -27.26 -9.86
CA ASN A 265 8.33 -26.98 -11.18
C ASN A 265 9.71 -26.31 -11.10
N LEU A 266 9.91 -25.36 -10.19
CA LEU A 266 11.22 -24.73 -9.98
C LEU A 266 12.29 -25.76 -9.57
N ARG A 267 11.94 -26.71 -8.70
CA ARG A 267 12.78 -27.87 -8.34
C ARG A 267 13.06 -28.76 -9.55
N ASP A 268 12.02 -29.13 -10.30
CA ASP A 268 12.10 -30.06 -11.43
C ASP A 268 12.91 -29.51 -12.62
N MET A 269 13.10 -28.20 -12.70
CA MET A 269 14.07 -27.55 -13.60
C MET A 269 15.54 -27.83 -13.23
N GLY A 270 15.81 -28.62 -12.18
CA GLY A 270 17.16 -28.95 -11.73
C GLY A 270 17.71 -27.97 -10.69
N ASN A 271 16.83 -27.37 -9.89
CA ASN A 271 17.21 -26.47 -8.79
C ASN A 271 16.91 -27.11 -7.43
N THR A 272 17.54 -26.58 -6.38
CA THR A 272 17.18 -26.92 -4.99
C THR A 272 16.34 -25.78 -4.41
N VAL A 273 15.22 -26.12 -3.77
CA VAL A 273 14.29 -25.12 -3.19
C VAL A 273 14.15 -25.42 -1.70
N ILE A 274 14.65 -24.51 -0.87
CA ILE A 274 14.48 -24.51 0.59
C ILE A 274 13.42 -23.48 0.93
N VAL A 275 12.38 -23.90 1.64
CA VAL A 275 11.25 -23.06 2.01
C VAL A 275 11.10 -23.07 3.53
N VAL A 276 11.08 -21.90 4.15
CA VAL A 276 10.61 -21.71 5.52
C VAL A 276 9.09 -21.57 5.46
N GLU A 277 8.35 -22.47 6.11
CA GLU A 277 6.89 -22.48 6.07
C GLU A 277 6.28 -23.00 7.37
N HIS A 278 5.00 -22.66 7.55
CA HIS A 278 4.16 -23.11 8.65
C HIS A 278 2.83 -23.71 8.18
N ASP A 279 2.54 -23.64 6.87
CA ASP A 279 1.35 -24.22 6.25
C ASP A 279 1.42 -25.76 6.14
N GLU A 280 0.33 -26.42 6.55
CA GLU A 280 0.23 -27.89 6.59
C GLU A 280 0.38 -28.51 5.20
N ASP A 281 -0.34 -27.99 4.20
CA ASP A 281 -0.34 -28.55 2.83
C ASP A 281 1.06 -28.46 2.21
N THR A 282 1.77 -27.36 2.45
CA THR A 282 3.14 -27.16 1.95
C THR A 282 4.12 -28.11 2.60
N ILE A 283 4.04 -28.29 3.93
CA ILE A 283 4.90 -29.23 4.66
C ILE A 283 4.64 -30.66 4.17
N MET A 284 3.36 -31.05 4.03
CA MET A 284 3.00 -32.39 3.58
C MET A 284 3.36 -32.66 2.11
N ALA A 285 3.42 -31.62 1.27
CA ALA A 285 3.80 -31.74 -0.13
C ALA A 285 5.32 -31.75 -0.39
N ALA A 286 6.14 -31.46 0.64
CA ALA A 286 7.59 -31.38 0.54
C ALA A 286 8.24 -32.76 0.38
N ASP A 287 9.35 -32.82 -0.37
CA ASP A 287 10.13 -34.06 -0.49
C ASP A 287 10.89 -34.38 0.80
N TYR A 288 11.29 -33.35 1.54
CA TYR A 288 12.03 -33.42 2.79
C TYR A 288 11.62 -32.26 3.70
N ALA A 289 11.47 -32.54 4.99
CA ALA A 289 11.10 -31.58 6.02
C ALA A 289 12.13 -31.59 7.15
N ILE A 290 12.46 -30.39 7.66
CA ILE A 290 13.37 -30.19 8.78
C ILE A 290 12.65 -29.34 9.82
N ASP A 291 12.46 -29.89 11.02
CA ASP A 291 11.84 -29.20 12.15
C ASP A 291 12.92 -28.62 13.07
N ILE A 292 12.87 -27.32 13.30
CA ILE A 292 13.79 -26.59 14.16
C ILE A 292 13.08 -26.22 15.46
N GLY A 293 13.69 -26.53 16.61
CA GLY A 293 13.10 -26.27 17.91
C GLY A 293 14.03 -26.67 19.06
N PRO A 294 13.50 -27.17 20.19
CA PRO A 294 12.07 -27.37 20.53
C PRO A 294 11.33 -26.09 20.98
N GLY A 295 12.03 -24.97 21.17
CA GLY A 295 11.43 -23.68 21.52
C GLY A 295 12.07 -22.51 20.75
N ALA A 296 11.69 -21.29 21.09
CA ALA A 296 12.28 -20.08 20.51
C ALA A 296 13.48 -19.57 21.33
N GLY A 297 14.36 -18.79 20.68
CA GLY A 297 15.51 -18.15 21.32
C GLY A 297 16.53 -19.16 21.84
N VAL A 298 16.97 -19.00 23.10
CA VAL A 298 17.96 -19.89 23.74
C VAL A 298 17.50 -21.35 23.85
N ASN A 299 16.19 -21.59 23.75
CA ASN A 299 15.58 -22.92 23.80
C ASN A 299 15.41 -23.56 22.41
N GLY A 300 15.85 -22.88 21.35
CA GLY A 300 15.78 -23.34 19.96
C GLY A 300 17.13 -23.73 19.37
N GLY A 301 17.23 -23.63 18.05
CA GLY A 301 18.49 -23.79 17.32
C GLY A 301 18.98 -25.23 17.18
N LYS A 302 18.11 -26.22 17.41
CA LYS A 302 18.40 -27.64 17.20
C LYS A 302 17.47 -28.23 16.15
N VAL A 303 17.98 -29.17 15.36
CA VAL A 303 17.15 -30.03 14.51
C VAL A 303 16.48 -31.05 15.42
N VAL A 304 15.15 -31.00 15.49
CA VAL A 304 14.33 -31.87 16.35
C VAL A 304 13.90 -33.12 15.59
N ALA A 305 13.54 -32.93 14.33
CA ALA A 305 13.18 -34.00 13.40
C ALA A 305 13.63 -33.60 11.99
N GLU A 306 14.04 -34.57 11.20
CA GLU A 306 14.31 -34.40 9.77
C GLU A 306 13.98 -35.70 9.03
N GLY A 307 13.55 -35.59 7.78
CA GLY A 307 13.15 -36.74 6.98
C GLY A 307 12.03 -36.39 6.01
N THR A 308 11.26 -37.40 5.60
CA THR A 308 10.00 -37.16 4.90
C THR A 308 8.96 -36.53 5.84
N PRO A 309 7.94 -35.82 5.32
CA PRO A 309 6.87 -35.26 6.15
C PRO A 309 6.22 -36.29 7.08
N ASP A 310 6.00 -37.52 6.60
CA ASP A 310 5.49 -38.64 7.41
C ASP A 310 6.43 -39.04 8.57
N GLN A 311 7.75 -38.96 8.36
CA GLN A 311 8.73 -39.25 9.42
C GLN A 311 8.74 -38.16 10.48
N VAL A 312 8.65 -36.88 10.07
CA VAL A 312 8.52 -35.74 10.99
C VAL A 312 7.21 -35.83 11.78
N GLN A 313 6.09 -36.17 11.12
CA GLN A 313 4.78 -36.35 11.74
C GLN A 313 4.78 -37.41 12.85
N ARG A 314 5.56 -38.49 12.70
CA ARG A 314 5.67 -39.57 13.70
C ARG A 314 6.62 -39.26 14.86
N ASN A 315 7.41 -38.19 14.78
CA ASN A 315 8.36 -37.83 15.82
C ASN A 315 7.66 -37.08 16.96
N SER A 316 7.49 -37.74 18.11
CA SER A 316 6.85 -37.15 19.30
C SER A 316 7.64 -35.99 19.92
N GLY A 317 8.93 -35.82 19.60
CA GLY A 317 9.72 -34.66 20.02
C GLY A 317 9.43 -33.41 19.21
N SER A 318 8.87 -33.55 18.00
CA SER A 318 8.54 -32.45 17.10
C SER A 318 7.19 -31.83 17.47
N ILE A 319 7.18 -30.53 17.80
CA ILE A 319 5.91 -29.81 18.01
C ILE A 319 5.12 -29.79 16.70
N THR A 320 5.80 -29.55 15.59
CA THR A 320 5.22 -29.60 14.24
C THR A 320 4.59 -30.96 13.97
N GLY A 321 5.30 -32.06 14.26
CA GLY A 321 4.77 -33.42 14.11
C GLY A 321 3.54 -33.71 14.98
N GLN A 322 3.50 -33.19 16.21
CA GLN A 322 2.32 -33.29 17.08
C GLN A 322 1.09 -32.56 16.52
N TYR A 323 1.26 -31.42 15.84
CA TYR A 323 0.17 -30.73 15.16
C TYR A 323 -0.27 -31.46 13.90
N LEU A 324 0.68 -31.90 13.06
CA LEU A 324 0.39 -32.64 11.82
C LEU A 324 -0.29 -33.98 12.07
N SER A 325 0.06 -34.69 13.15
CA SER A 325 -0.60 -35.95 13.55
C SER A 325 -1.97 -35.74 14.19
N GLY A 326 -2.26 -34.50 14.61
CA GLY A 326 -3.44 -34.15 15.37
C GLY A 326 -3.38 -34.53 16.85
N GLU A 327 -2.22 -34.90 17.40
CA GLU A 327 -2.04 -35.01 18.85
C GLU A 327 -2.32 -33.65 19.53
N LYS A 328 -1.79 -32.57 18.96
CA LYS A 328 -2.12 -31.19 19.30
C LYS A 328 -3.06 -30.61 18.26
N LYS A 329 -4.04 -29.82 18.73
CA LYS A 329 -5.02 -29.14 17.86
C LYS A 329 -5.38 -27.78 18.43
N ILE A 330 -5.72 -26.84 17.55
CA ILE A 330 -6.34 -25.58 17.95
C ILE A 330 -7.83 -25.85 18.21
N LEU A 331 -8.27 -25.67 19.46
CA LEU A 331 -9.65 -25.97 19.86
C LEU A 331 -10.63 -24.94 19.29
N ILE A 332 -11.72 -25.42 18.71
CA ILE A 332 -12.81 -24.57 18.22
C ILE A 332 -13.70 -24.17 19.41
N PRO A 333 -13.90 -22.86 19.68
CA PRO A 333 -14.75 -22.42 20.78
C PRO A 333 -16.19 -22.90 20.62
N ARG A 334 -16.74 -23.56 21.65
CA ARG A 334 -18.12 -24.10 21.65
C ARG A 334 -19.20 -23.02 21.71
N ARG A 335 -18.88 -21.83 22.21
CA ARG A 335 -19.81 -20.70 22.35
C ARG A 335 -19.18 -19.45 21.75
N ARG A 336 -19.98 -18.66 21.03
CA ARG A 336 -19.58 -17.36 20.47
C ARG A 336 -20.47 -16.28 21.07
N LYS A 337 -19.86 -15.14 21.43
CA LYS A 337 -20.59 -13.98 21.98
C LYS A 337 -21.51 -13.41 20.90
N GLN A 338 -22.75 -13.10 21.25
CA GLN A 338 -23.65 -12.36 20.38
C GLN A 338 -23.43 -10.86 20.56
N ALA A 339 -23.39 -10.12 19.45
CA ALA A 339 -23.21 -8.68 19.44
C ALA A 339 -24.56 -7.96 19.44
N THR A 340 -24.66 -6.89 20.22
CA THR A 340 -25.82 -5.99 20.23
C THR A 340 -25.54 -4.68 19.50
N GLN A 341 -24.26 -4.31 19.35
CA GLN A 341 -23.79 -3.08 18.71
C GLN A 341 -22.95 -3.41 17.48
N PHE A 342 -23.01 -2.52 16.48
CA PHE A 342 -22.36 -2.73 15.18
C PHE A 342 -21.80 -1.44 14.63
N ILE A 343 -20.60 -1.51 14.05
CA ILE A 343 -20.11 -0.50 13.12
C ILE A 343 -20.62 -0.86 11.73
N LYS A 344 -21.26 0.08 11.02
CA LYS A 344 -21.81 -0.17 9.69
C LYS A 344 -21.09 0.67 8.66
N VAL A 345 -20.49 0.03 7.66
CA VAL A 345 -19.95 0.70 6.48
C VAL A 345 -21.02 0.68 5.40
N ILE A 346 -21.38 1.86 4.90
CA ILE A 346 -22.44 2.03 3.91
C ILE A 346 -21.83 2.44 2.57
N ASN A 347 -22.17 1.70 1.50
CA ASN A 347 -21.74 1.94 0.12
C ASN A 347 -20.23 2.19 -0.04
N ALA A 348 -19.39 1.28 0.46
CA ALA A 348 -17.95 1.37 0.20
C ALA A 348 -17.63 1.04 -1.27
N CYS A 349 -16.87 1.92 -1.92
CA CYS A 349 -16.55 1.91 -3.36
C CYS A 349 -15.06 2.10 -3.65
N GLU A 350 -14.19 2.02 -2.64
CA GLU A 350 -12.75 2.16 -2.84
C GLU A 350 -12.19 0.99 -3.68
N ASN A 351 -11.37 1.31 -4.68
CA ASN A 351 -10.77 0.35 -5.61
C ASN A 351 -11.81 -0.54 -6.31
N ASN A 352 -11.78 -1.84 -6.04
CA ASN A 352 -12.66 -2.83 -6.66
C ASN A 352 -13.92 -3.15 -5.83
N LEU A 353 -14.18 -2.39 -4.75
CA LEU A 353 -15.40 -2.53 -3.97
C LEU A 353 -16.61 -2.02 -4.78
N LYS A 354 -17.72 -2.76 -4.74
CA LYS A 354 -18.93 -2.48 -5.52
C LYS A 354 -20.09 -2.08 -4.61
N ASN A 355 -20.12 -0.84 -4.14
CA ASN A 355 -21.16 -0.32 -3.24
C ASN A 355 -21.41 -1.24 -2.03
N VAL A 356 -20.33 -1.67 -1.37
CA VAL A 356 -20.38 -2.70 -0.33
C VAL A 356 -21.00 -2.13 0.95
N ASN A 357 -22.01 -2.83 1.46
CA ASN A 357 -22.66 -2.54 2.74
C ASN A 357 -22.37 -3.67 3.72
N VAL A 358 -21.70 -3.37 4.83
CA VAL A 358 -21.26 -4.40 5.80
C VAL A 358 -21.41 -3.92 7.24
N LYS A 359 -21.68 -4.86 8.15
CA LYS A 359 -21.81 -4.61 9.58
C LYS A 359 -20.74 -5.40 10.35
N PHE A 360 -20.00 -4.71 11.19
CA PHE A 360 -18.96 -5.27 12.05
C PHE A 360 -19.45 -5.32 13.50
N PRO A 361 -19.66 -6.52 14.10
CA PRO A 361 -20.14 -6.66 15.47
C PRO A 361 -19.12 -6.18 16.51
N ILE A 362 -19.48 -5.21 17.34
CA ILE A 362 -18.59 -4.66 18.36
C ILE A 362 -18.40 -5.66 19.51
N GLY A 363 -17.16 -5.79 19.99
CA GLY A 363 -16.81 -6.68 21.09
C GLY A 363 -16.69 -8.16 20.69
N ASN A 364 -16.56 -8.44 19.39
CA ASN A 364 -16.34 -9.76 18.81
C ASN A 364 -14.97 -9.85 18.14
N LEU A 365 -14.43 -11.07 18.04
CA LEU A 365 -13.32 -11.39 17.14
C LEU A 365 -13.88 -11.53 15.72
N ILE A 366 -13.50 -10.62 14.83
CA ILE A 366 -13.98 -10.57 13.44
C ILE A 366 -12.82 -10.93 12.52
N CYS A 367 -13.02 -11.95 11.69
CA CYS A 367 -12.10 -12.27 10.60
C CYS A 367 -12.70 -11.81 9.27
N VAL A 368 -11.97 -11.00 8.51
CA VAL A 368 -12.32 -10.65 7.13
C VAL A 368 -11.51 -11.56 6.20
N THR A 369 -12.20 -12.51 5.58
CA THR A 369 -11.58 -13.55 4.73
C THR A 369 -11.93 -13.36 3.25
N GLY A 370 -11.30 -14.14 2.38
CA GLY A 370 -11.50 -14.12 0.93
C GLY A 370 -10.19 -14.14 0.16
N ILE A 371 -10.27 -14.36 -1.15
CA ILE A 371 -9.12 -14.47 -2.05
C ILE A 371 -8.28 -13.19 -2.13
N SER A 372 -7.01 -13.33 -2.53
CA SER A 372 -6.14 -12.18 -2.80
C SER A 372 -6.71 -11.33 -3.94
N GLY A 373 -6.62 -10.01 -3.80
CA GLY A 373 -7.31 -9.08 -4.69
C GLY A 373 -8.82 -8.89 -4.43
N GLY A 374 -9.44 -9.64 -3.51
CA GLY A 374 -10.89 -9.55 -3.22
C GLY A 374 -11.37 -8.25 -2.54
N GLY A 375 -10.49 -7.26 -2.31
CA GLY A 375 -10.86 -5.97 -1.70
C GLY A 375 -10.82 -5.93 -0.17
N LYS A 376 -10.25 -6.94 0.50
CA LYS A 376 -10.14 -7.01 1.98
C LYS A 376 -9.47 -5.77 2.58
N SER A 377 -8.27 -5.42 2.10
CA SER A 377 -7.53 -4.25 2.57
C SER A 377 -8.23 -2.94 2.19
N SER A 378 -8.86 -2.88 1.01
CA SER A 378 -9.66 -1.72 0.59
C SER A 378 -10.82 -1.46 1.57
N LEU A 379 -11.49 -2.52 2.04
CA LEU A 379 -12.60 -2.41 2.97
C LEU A 379 -12.15 -2.08 4.40
N VAL A 380 -11.16 -2.81 4.91
CA VAL A 380 -10.77 -2.74 6.34
C VAL A 380 -9.80 -1.60 6.60
N ILE A 381 -8.76 -1.47 5.78
CA ILE A 381 -7.67 -0.51 6.02
C ILE A 381 -8.02 0.82 5.34
N GLU A 382 -8.20 0.81 4.02
CA GLU A 382 -8.38 2.04 3.25
C GLU A 382 -9.70 2.74 3.58
N THR A 383 -10.79 1.99 3.77
CA THR A 383 -12.10 2.56 4.08
C THR A 383 -12.34 2.63 5.59
N LEU A 384 -12.54 1.50 6.27
CA LEU A 384 -13.00 1.48 7.66
C LEU A 384 -12.00 2.14 8.63
N TYR A 385 -10.74 1.72 8.62
CA TYR A 385 -9.73 2.25 9.54
C TYR A 385 -9.44 3.72 9.28
N LYS A 386 -9.07 4.11 8.06
CA LYS A 386 -8.71 5.51 7.77
C LYS A 386 -9.89 6.47 8.00
N TYR A 387 -11.12 6.08 7.65
CA TYR A 387 -12.31 6.90 7.94
C TYR A 387 -12.51 7.05 9.46
N SER A 388 -12.40 5.95 10.22
CA SER A 388 -12.53 5.98 11.68
C SER A 388 -11.42 6.81 12.33
N ALA A 389 -10.18 6.69 11.85
CA ALA A 389 -9.04 7.47 12.32
C ALA A 389 -9.19 8.97 11.99
N HIS A 390 -9.76 9.30 10.84
CA HIS A 390 -10.10 10.68 10.49
C HIS A 390 -11.15 11.25 11.46
N LYS A 391 -12.22 10.50 11.76
CA LYS A 391 -13.29 10.98 12.65
C LYS A 391 -12.91 10.98 14.14
N ILE A 392 -12.15 10.00 14.62
CA ILE A 392 -11.82 9.84 16.05
C ILE A 392 -10.50 10.54 16.42
N HIS A 393 -9.47 10.46 15.57
CA HIS A 393 -8.12 10.97 15.87
C HIS A 393 -7.77 12.24 15.09
N HIS A 394 -8.68 12.77 14.28
CA HIS A 394 -8.43 13.91 13.38
C HIS A 394 -7.23 13.69 12.44
N SER A 395 -7.00 12.44 12.03
CA SER A 395 -5.96 12.08 11.06
C SER A 395 -6.19 12.80 9.72
N SER A 396 -5.12 13.28 9.09
CA SER A 396 -5.15 13.88 7.75
C SER A 396 -5.04 12.86 6.62
N ALA A 397 -4.91 11.57 6.93
CA ALA A 397 -4.82 10.53 5.92
C ALA A 397 -6.11 10.47 5.08
N ARG A 398 -5.95 10.44 3.75
CA ARG A 398 -7.07 10.19 2.84
C ARG A 398 -7.64 8.81 3.10
N TYR A 399 -8.95 8.74 3.31
CA TYR A 399 -9.70 7.49 3.44
C TYR A 399 -10.42 7.14 2.13
N GLY A 400 -10.76 5.86 1.99
CA GLY A 400 -11.42 5.29 0.83
C GLY A 400 -12.87 5.75 0.67
N GLN A 401 -13.39 5.71 -0.54
CA GLN A 401 -14.74 6.17 -0.85
C GLN A 401 -15.81 5.30 -0.18
N CYS A 402 -16.66 5.92 0.62
CA CYS A 402 -17.92 5.37 1.12
C CYS A 402 -18.91 6.50 1.46
N ASP A 403 -20.21 6.20 1.50
CA ASP A 403 -21.22 7.21 1.85
C ASP A 403 -21.06 7.68 3.30
N ARG A 404 -20.99 6.73 4.24
CA ARG A 404 -20.78 6.98 5.67
C ARG A 404 -20.45 5.71 6.43
N ILE A 405 -19.90 5.89 7.63
CA ILE A 405 -19.75 4.84 8.64
C ILE A 405 -20.58 5.21 9.88
N GLU A 406 -21.48 4.33 10.29
CA GLU A 406 -22.34 4.48 11.47
C GLU A 406 -21.82 3.61 12.64
N GLY A 407 -22.12 3.98 13.89
CA GLY A 407 -21.76 3.19 15.07
C GLY A 407 -20.35 3.46 15.60
N LEU A 408 -19.71 4.56 15.15
CA LEU A 408 -18.41 4.99 15.68
C LEU A 408 -18.54 5.60 17.08
N GLU A 409 -19.73 6.05 17.47
CA GLU A 409 -20.05 6.56 18.82
C GLU A 409 -19.89 5.50 19.93
N TYR A 410 -19.77 4.22 19.57
CA TYR A 410 -19.58 3.11 20.50
C TYR A 410 -18.10 2.80 20.77
N ILE A 411 -17.15 3.51 20.15
CA ILE A 411 -15.71 3.27 20.31
C ILE A 411 -14.94 4.57 20.58
N ASP A 412 -13.99 4.53 21.52
CA ASP A 412 -13.20 5.71 21.89
C ASP A 412 -11.95 5.88 21.02
N LYS A 413 -11.39 4.77 20.52
CA LYS A 413 -10.15 4.73 19.75
C LYS A 413 -10.16 3.61 18.73
N VAL A 414 -9.54 3.87 17.59
CA VAL A 414 -9.17 2.85 16.60
C VAL A 414 -7.64 2.74 16.53
N ILE A 415 -7.11 1.52 16.51
CA ILE A 415 -5.67 1.27 16.44
C ILE A 415 -5.43 0.27 15.31
N GLU A 416 -4.58 0.63 14.35
CA GLU A 416 -4.03 -0.28 13.37
C GLU A 416 -2.71 -0.84 13.90
N VAL A 417 -2.54 -2.15 13.78
CA VAL A 417 -1.27 -2.84 13.99
C VAL A 417 -0.89 -3.43 12.64
N ASP A 418 0.06 -2.78 11.98
CA ASP A 418 0.47 -3.14 10.62
C ASP A 418 1.73 -4.03 10.61
N GLN A 419 2.18 -4.39 9.41
CA GLN A 419 3.41 -5.16 9.18
C GLN A 419 4.61 -4.25 8.90
N SER A 420 4.48 -2.93 9.13
CA SER A 420 5.58 -2.02 8.87
C SER A 420 6.72 -2.28 9.88
N PRO A 421 7.98 -2.10 9.49
CA PRO A 421 9.09 -2.28 10.41
C PRO A 421 8.94 -1.33 11.62
N ILE A 422 9.10 -1.88 12.83
CA ILE A 422 9.05 -1.16 14.11
C ILE A 422 9.90 0.13 14.10
N GLY A 423 11.01 0.12 13.37
CA GLY A 423 11.71 1.32 12.96
C GLY A 423 12.70 1.04 11.84
N ARG A 424 13.09 2.10 11.12
CA ARG A 424 14.04 2.02 9.99
C ARG A 424 15.49 2.22 10.41
N THR A 425 15.75 2.37 11.71
CA THR A 425 17.09 2.63 12.25
C THR A 425 17.44 1.62 13.35
N PRO A 426 18.73 1.29 13.55
CA PRO A 426 19.18 0.42 14.63
C PRO A 426 18.82 0.93 16.04
N ALA A 427 18.50 2.22 16.16
CA ALA A 427 18.05 2.84 17.41
C ALA A 427 16.64 2.39 17.85
N SER A 428 15.87 1.77 16.95
CA SER A 428 14.54 1.26 17.25
C SER A 428 14.63 -0.20 17.64
N ASN A 429 14.40 -0.48 18.92
CA ASN A 429 14.38 -1.82 19.49
C ASN A 429 13.10 -2.06 20.33
N PRO A 430 12.81 -3.31 20.75
CA PRO A 430 11.60 -3.60 21.52
C PRO A 430 11.47 -2.78 22.81
N ALA A 431 12.58 -2.53 23.51
CA ALA A 431 12.56 -1.77 24.76
C ALA A 431 12.22 -0.29 24.52
N THR A 432 12.69 0.31 23.43
CA THR A 432 12.28 1.67 23.06
C THR A 432 10.86 1.76 22.54
N TYR A 433 10.43 0.76 21.76
CA TYR A 433 9.10 0.79 21.14
C TYR A 433 7.97 0.64 22.17
N VAL A 434 8.14 -0.26 23.14
CA VAL A 434 7.19 -0.45 24.24
C VAL A 434 7.37 0.62 25.35
N GLY A 435 8.35 1.52 25.23
CA GLY A 435 8.63 2.56 26.22
C GLY A 435 9.34 2.08 27.50
N MET A 436 9.58 0.77 27.64
CA MET A 436 10.26 0.16 28.79
C MET A 436 11.65 0.78 29.03
N PHE A 437 12.36 1.15 27.97
CA PHE A 437 13.72 1.70 28.10
C PHE A 437 13.76 3.02 28.88
N THR A 438 12.69 3.82 28.87
CA THR A 438 12.62 5.03 29.68
C THR A 438 12.57 4.70 31.18
N HIS A 439 11.79 3.69 31.57
CA HIS A 439 11.74 3.22 32.96
C HIS A 439 13.09 2.65 33.41
N ILE A 440 13.77 1.89 32.55
CA ILE A 440 15.12 1.37 32.82
C ILE A 440 16.09 2.53 33.05
N ARG A 441 16.12 3.53 32.15
CA ARG A 441 17.02 4.69 32.30
C ARG A 441 16.74 5.50 33.57
N ASN A 442 15.47 5.67 33.94
CA ASN A 442 15.09 6.33 35.19
C ASN A 442 15.67 5.60 36.41
N TRP A 443 15.60 4.27 36.40
CA TRP A 443 16.19 3.46 37.47
C TRP A 443 17.71 3.65 37.54
N PHE A 444 18.42 3.55 36.41
CA PHE A 444 19.88 3.76 36.38
C PHE A 444 20.29 5.16 36.83
N ALA A 445 19.54 6.20 36.47
CA ALA A 445 19.77 7.57 36.95
C ALA A 445 19.51 7.73 38.46
N GLY A 446 18.66 6.87 39.04
CA GLY A 446 18.33 6.86 40.46
C GLY A 446 19.40 6.24 41.38
N LEU A 447 20.37 5.50 40.83
CA LEU A 447 21.44 4.84 41.60
C LEU A 447 22.34 5.84 42.34
N SER A 448 22.86 5.44 43.50
CA SER A 448 23.71 6.27 44.36
C SER A 448 24.95 6.78 43.61
N GLU A 449 25.59 5.90 42.83
CA GLU A 449 26.75 6.19 42.00
C GLU A 449 26.41 7.18 40.88
N SER A 450 25.23 7.03 40.27
CA SER A 450 24.74 7.94 39.24
C SER A 450 24.47 9.33 39.81
N LYS A 451 23.84 9.42 40.99
CA LYS A 451 23.61 10.69 41.69
C LYS A 451 24.92 11.36 42.10
N ALA A 452 25.88 10.59 42.65
CA ALA A 452 27.19 11.10 43.03
C ALA A 452 27.99 11.66 41.84
N ARG A 453 27.78 11.11 40.63
CA ARG A 453 28.44 11.55 39.40
C ARG A 453 27.62 12.55 38.57
N GLY A 454 26.44 12.98 39.04
CA GLY A 454 25.55 13.88 38.31
C GLY A 454 24.95 13.30 37.04
N TYR A 455 24.86 11.97 36.91
CA TYR A 455 24.30 11.31 35.73
C TYR A 455 22.78 11.40 35.72
N ASN A 456 22.24 11.94 34.63
CA ASN A 456 20.80 12.02 34.38
C ASN A 456 20.33 10.96 33.38
N ILE A 457 19.03 10.91 33.13
CA ILE A 457 18.36 9.97 32.21
C ILE A 457 18.92 10.05 30.77
N GLY A 458 19.44 11.21 30.37
CA GLY A 458 20.09 11.40 29.07
C GLY A 458 21.42 10.65 28.95
N ARG A 459 22.17 10.50 30.05
CA ARG A 459 23.44 9.74 30.05
C ARG A 459 23.27 8.29 29.63
N PHE A 460 22.13 7.69 29.95
CA PHE A 460 21.81 6.28 29.68
C PHE A 460 21.02 6.09 28.38
N SER A 461 20.88 7.13 27.56
CA SER A 461 20.26 7.01 26.24
C SER A 461 21.32 6.91 25.15
N PHE A 462 21.16 5.94 24.27
CA PHE A 462 22.02 5.74 23.11
C PHE A 462 21.73 6.74 21.96
N ASN A 463 20.66 7.53 22.05
CA ASN A 463 20.28 8.53 21.05
C ASN A 463 20.74 9.95 21.39
N THR A 464 20.97 10.26 22.67
CA THR A 464 21.45 11.58 23.09
C THR A 464 22.98 11.59 23.11
N ARG A 465 23.58 12.68 22.61
CA ARG A 465 25.02 12.93 22.76
C ARG A 465 25.36 13.19 24.23
N GLY A 466 25.48 12.14 25.03
CA GLY A 466 26.13 12.18 26.33
C GLY A 466 27.65 12.05 26.14
N GLU A 467 28.43 12.80 26.90
CA GLU A 467 29.91 12.87 26.90
C GLU A 467 30.60 11.51 27.13
N GLY A 468 30.60 10.58 26.17
CA GLY A 468 31.19 9.25 26.43
C GLY A 468 31.08 8.19 25.35
N VAL A 469 30.16 8.31 24.39
CA VAL A 469 30.09 7.35 23.28
C VAL A 469 30.21 8.11 21.96
N ARG A 470 31.43 8.11 21.38
CA ARG A 470 31.60 8.40 19.94
C ARG A 470 30.91 7.26 19.19
N LEU A 471 29.72 7.51 18.66
CA LEU A 471 29.10 6.62 17.68
C LEU A 471 30.08 6.43 16.52
N VAL A 472 30.51 5.18 16.32
CA VAL A 472 31.18 4.76 15.09
C VAL A 472 30.15 4.95 13.97
N LYS A 473 30.37 5.96 13.13
CA LYS A 473 29.75 6.03 11.81
C LYS A 473 30.20 4.78 11.07
N VAL A 474 29.35 3.76 11.00
CA VAL A 474 29.49 2.74 9.96
C VAL A 474 29.13 3.45 8.66
N MET A 475 30.15 3.97 7.98
CA MET A 475 30.05 4.38 6.59
C MET A 475 29.79 3.11 5.79
N GLY A 476 28.56 2.94 5.33
CA GLY A 476 28.23 1.90 4.36
C GLY A 476 28.82 2.25 3.00
N THR A 477 29.59 1.31 2.45
CA THR A 477 29.85 1.15 1.02
C THR A 477 28.62 0.62 0.30
#